data_AF-A0A7Y3ME52-F1
#
_entry.id   AF-A0A7Y3ME52-F1
#
_cell.length_a   1.000
_cell.length_b   1.000
_cell.length_c   1.000
_cell.angle_alpha   90.00
_cell.angle_beta   90.00
_cell.angle_gamma   90.00
#
_symmetry.space_group_name_H-M   'P 1'
#
loop_
_entity.id
_entity.type
_entity.pdbx_description
1 polymer ?
#
loop_
_entity_poly.entity_id
_entity_poly.type
_entity_poly.pdbx_seq_one_letter_code
_entity_poly.pdbx_strand_id
1 'polypeptide(L)'
;MRYAIGIEYNGSSFCGWQEQSNGPSVQAELERAIARVADQQVKVLGAGRTDTGVHAHCQVAHFDSGAARESRQWVLGVNTHLPESICLLWARKVSDDFHARFSAVERSYRYSILNRWVRPALDTTRLAWCRKPLDAEAMHGAAACLEGEHDFSAFRSSGCQARHAVREITRVKVSRQGDLVHIDISANG
;
A
#
# COMPACT_ATOMS: atom_id res chain seq x y z
N MET A 1 19.18 -14.88 -6.40
CA MET A 1 17.92 -15.02 -7.15
C MET A 1 16.96 -13.96 -6.66
N ARG A 2 16.21 -13.31 -7.57
CA ARG A 2 15.20 -12.33 -7.19
C ARG A 2 13.80 -12.93 -7.05
N TYR A 3 13.09 -12.49 -6.01
CA TYR A 3 11.70 -12.84 -5.77
C TYR A 3 10.83 -11.60 -5.67
N ALA A 4 9.74 -11.54 -6.44
CA ALA A 4 8.64 -10.60 -6.23
C ALA A 4 7.66 -11.20 -5.21
N ILE A 5 7.11 -10.36 -4.35
CA ILE A 5 6.18 -10.75 -3.30
C ILE A 5 4.99 -9.81 -3.23
N GLY A 6 3.83 -10.35 -2.86
CA GLY A 6 2.62 -9.60 -2.54
C GLY A 6 2.35 -9.64 -1.04
N ILE A 7 2.10 -8.48 -0.46
CA ILE A 7 1.92 -8.30 0.97
C ILE A 7 0.57 -7.64 1.26
N GLU A 8 -0.21 -8.23 2.14
CA GLU A 8 -1.33 -7.57 2.80
C GLU A 8 -0.91 -7.12 4.20
N TYR A 9 -1.29 -5.92 4.62
CA TYR A 9 -1.05 -5.48 5.99
C TYR A 9 -2.06 -4.48 6.53
N ASN A 10 -2.32 -4.60 7.82
CA ASN A 10 -2.96 -3.58 8.63
C ASN A 10 -1.91 -2.62 9.21
N GLY A 11 -1.78 -1.44 8.58
CA GLY A 11 -0.84 -0.39 8.99
C GLY A 11 -1.07 0.28 10.35
N SER A 12 -2.14 -0.03 11.08
CA SER A 12 -2.56 0.74 12.27
C SER A 12 -1.49 0.89 13.36
N SER A 13 -0.62 -0.11 13.50
CA SER A 13 0.43 -0.18 14.53
C SER A 13 1.83 0.16 13.99
N PHE A 14 1.94 0.63 12.75
CA PHE A 14 3.21 0.87 12.08
C PHE A 14 3.41 2.35 11.74
N CYS A 15 4.64 2.81 11.88
CA CYS A 15 5.12 4.12 11.41
C CYS A 15 5.33 4.15 9.88
N GLY A 16 4.46 3.46 9.16
CA GLY A 16 4.46 3.33 7.71
C GLY A 16 5.19 2.10 7.19
N TRP A 17 5.39 2.08 5.88
CA TRP A 17 6.07 0.99 5.19
C TRP A 17 7.56 0.94 5.52
N GLN A 18 8.26 2.06 5.35
CA GLN A 18 9.72 2.11 5.34
C GLN A 18 10.30 2.12 6.75
N GLU A 19 11.40 1.40 6.95
CA GLU A 19 12.16 1.46 8.19
C GLU A 19 12.67 2.89 8.47
N GLN A 20 12.44 3.34 9.70
CA GLN A 20 12.83 4.64 10.23
C GLN A 20 13.19 4.48 11.72
N SER A 21 13.93 5.44 12.27
CA SER A 21 14.37 5.41 13.68
C SER A 21 13.26 5.67 14.71
N ASN A 22 12.04 5.97 14.25
CA ASN A 22 10.94 6.49 15.06
C ASN A 22 9.88 5.45 15.45
N GLY A 23 10.01 4.19 15.01
CA GLY A 23 9.08 3.14 15.41
C GLY A 23 9.06 1.92 14.48
N PRO A 24 8.13 0.97 14.73
CA PRO A 24 7.99 -0.24 13.95
C PRO A 24 7.55 0.07 12.51
N SER A 25 8.08 -0.67 11.54
CA SER A 25 7.72 -0.55 10.12
C SER A 25 7.38 -1.90 9.51
N VAL A 26 6.54 -1.90 8.47
CA VAL A 26 6.18 -3.13 7.75
C VAL A 26 7.42 -3.75 7.07
N GLN A 27 8.30 -2.91 6.52
CA GLN A 27 9.54 -3.36 5.88
C GLN A 27 10.44 -4.11 6.85
N ALA A 28 10.68 -3.58 8.05
CA ALA A 28 11.56 -4.21 9.03
C ALA A 28 11.01 -5.57 9.50
N GLU A 29 9.69 -5.69 9.70
CA GLU A 29 9.07 -6.97 10.06
C GLU A 29 9.18 -8.00 8.93
N LEU A 30 9.00 -7.58 7.68
CA LEU A 30 9.18 -8.45 6.51
C LEU A 30 10.63 -8.90 6.37
N GLU A 31 11.60 -7.99 6.46
CA GLU A 31 13.02 -8.32 6.37
C GLU A 31 13.44 -9.29 7.48
N ARG A 32 12.98 -9.06 8.72
CA ARG A 32 13.19 -9.97 9.86
C ARG A 32 12.61 -11.36 9.59
N ALA A 33 11.37 -11.44 9.10
CA ALA A 33 10.70 -12.72 8.84
C ALA A 33 11.33 -13.48 7.66
N ILE A 34 11.65 -12.79 6.56
CA ILE A 34 12.30 -13.39 5.39
C ILE A 34 13.69 -13.87 5.74
N ALA A 35 14.45 -13.11 6.55
CA ALA A 35 15.80 -13.50 6.95
C ALA A 35 15.84 -14.84 7.70
N ARG A 36 14.80 -15.16 8.49
CA ARG A 36 14.68 -16.46 9.17
C ARG A 36 14.54 -17.63 8.20
N VAL A 37 13.79 -17.44 7.12
CA VAL A 37 13.53 -18.48 6.11
C VAL A 37 14.70 -18.60 5.13
N ALA A 38 15.33 -17.45 4.82
CA ALA A 38 16.44 -17.33 3.89
C ALA A 38 17.80 -17.68 4.50
N ASP A 39 17.88 -17.78 5.83
CA ASP A 39 19.09 -17.96 6.63
C ASP A 39 20.19 -16.94 6.30
N GLN A 40 19.77 -15.71 5.98
CA GLN A 40 20.63 -14.59 5.64
C GLN A 40 19.85 -13.29 5.78
N GLN A 41 20.55 -12.18 6.01
CA GLN A 41 19.92 -10.87 5.94
C GLN A 41 19.48 -10.57 4.50
N VAL A 42 18.30 -9.96 4.37
CA VAL A 42 17.75 -9.55 3.08
C VAL A 42 17.34 -8.09 3.14
N LYS A 43 17.32 -7.43 1.98
CA LYS A 43 16.74 -6.11 1.81
C LYS A 43 15.49 -6.20 0.96
N VAL A 44 14.39 -5.63 1.44
CA VAL A 44 13.09 -5.62 0.76
C VAL A 44 12.85 -4.25 0.15
N LEU A 45 12.54 -4.23 -1.14
CA LEU A 45 12.28 -3.02 -1.91
C LEU A 45 10.83 -3.00 -2.40
N GLY A 46 10.01 -2.13 -1.80
CA GLY A 46 8.58 -1.97 -2.12
C GLY A 46 8.29 -1.19 -3.40
N ALA A 47 7.12 -1.41 -3.99
CA ALA A 47 6.61 -0.74 -5.18
C ALA A 47 6.21 0.72 -4.91
N GLY A 48 5.74 0.99 -3.69
CA GLY A 48 5.47 2.32 -3.17
C GLY A 48 5.70 2.36 -1.66
N ARG A 49 5.76 3.56 -1.09
CA ARG A 49 5.78 3.75 0.38
C ARG A 49 4.38 4.12 0.82
N THR A 50 3.95 3.58 1.96
CA THR A 50 2.73 4.01 2.64
C THR A 50 3.09 4.72 3.92
N ASP A 51 2.35 5.77 4.26
CA ASP A 51 2.54 6.54 5.47
C ASP A 51 2.03 5.78 6.72
N THR A 52 2.34 6.32 7.89
CA THR A 52 1.87 5.81 9.20
C THR A 52 0.37 5.53 9.19
N GLY A 53 -0.01 4.34 9.65
CA GLY A 53 -1.42 3.93 9.74
C GLY A 53 -2.04 3.41 8.44
N VAL A 54 -1.45 3.66 7.27
CA VAL A 54 -2.02 3.27 5.97
C VAL A 54 -1.91 1.75 5.76
N HIS A 55 -2.98 1.13 5.30
CA HIS A 55 -3.06 -0.31 5.00
C HIS A 55 -2.68 -0.62 3.55
N ALA A 56 -2.45 -1.90 3.25
CA ALA A 56 -2.39 -2.39 1.87
C ALA A 56 -3.05 -3.75 1.75
N HIS A 57 -3.81 -3.95 0.66
CA HIS A 57 -4.35 -5.25 0.29
C HIS A 57 -3.36 -6.10 -0.52
N CYS A 58 -2.47 -5.45 -1.29
CA CYS A 58 -1.46 -6.13 -2.08
C CYS A 58 -0.34 -5.14 -2.43
N GLN A 59 0.44 -4.74 -1.41
CA GLN A 59 1.70 -4.07 -1.65
C GLN A 59 2.64 -5.05 -2.35
N VAL A 60 3.28 -4.61 -3.43
CA VAL A 60 4.28 -5.44 -4.11
C VAL A 60 5.67 -5.03 -3.63
N ALA A 61 6.53 -6.00 -3.37
CA ALA A 61 7.94 -5.76 -3.10
C ALA A 61 8.81 -6.82 -3.78
N HIS A 62 10.12 -6.63 -3.73
CA HIS A 62 11.07 -7.68 -4.08
C HIS A 62 12.24 -7.73 -3.13
N PHE A 63 12.89 -8.89 -3.08
CA PHE A 63 14.15 -9.10 -2.38
C PHE A 63 15.00 -10.10 -3.16
N ASP A 64 16.29 -10.08 -2.88
CA ASP A 64 17.25 -11.05 -3.42
C ASP A 64 17.64 -12.05 -2.33
N SER A 65 17.72 -13.33 -2.70
CA SER A 65 18.15 -14.40 -1.80
C SER A 65 18.92 -15.48 -2.56
N GLY A 66 19.92 -16.05 -1.89
CA GLY A 66 20.62 -17.26 -2.34
C GLY A 66 19.90 -18.55 -1.97
N ALA A 67 18.88 -18.49 -1.09
CA ALA A 67 18.17 -19.67 -0.64
C ALA A 67 17.31 -20.27 -1.77
N ALA A 68 17.51 -21.57 -2.01
CA ALA A 68 16.69 -22.35 -2.94
C ALA A 68 15.39 -22.76 -2.23
N ARG A 69 14.32 -22.00 -2.48
CA ARG A 69 13.00 -22.21 -1.91
C ARG A 69 11.94 -22.06 -2.99
N GLU A 70 10.96 -22.94 -2.94
CA GLU A 70 9.75 -22.83 -3.76
C GLU A 70 8.86 -21.69 -3.27
N SER A 71 8.06 -21.11 -4.17
CA SER A 71 7.10 -20.05 -3.85
C SER A 71 6.23 -20.35 -2.62
N ARG A 72 5.74 -21.59 -2.51
CA ARG A 72 4.94 -22.05 -1.36
C ARG A 72 5.73 -22.04 -0.06
N GLN A 73 7.01 -22.39 -0.09
CA GLN A 73 7.86 -22.42 1.10
C GLN A 73 8.14 -21.01 1.61
N TRP A 74 8.31 -20.03 0.71
CA TRP A 74 8.37 -18.62 1.10
C TRP A 74 7.09 -18.17 1.79
N VAL A 75 5.94 -18.38 1.15
CA VAL A 75 4.64 -17.96 1.70
C VAL A 75 4.40 -18.54 3.09
N LEU A 76 4.53 -19.87 3.24
CA LEU A 76 4.25 -20.51 4.52
C LEU A 76 5.30 -20.14 5.58
N GLY A 77 6.59 -20.22 5.26
CA GLY A 77 7.66 -19.98 6.23
C GLY A 77 7.76 -18.53 6.68
N VAL A 78 7.54 -17.56 5.78
CA VAL A 78 7.59 -16.15 6.17
C VAL A 78 6.40 -15.80 7.06
N ASN A 79 5.21 -16.29 6.73
CA ASN A 79 4.00 -16.05 7.52
C ASN A 79 4.09 -16.63 8.94
N THR A 80 4.89 -17.67 9.21
CA THR A 80 5.11 -18.15 10.59
C THR A 80 5.90 -17.17 11.46
N HIS A 81 6.60 -16.21 10.86
CA HIS A 81 7.46 -15.25 11.55
C HIS A 81 6.92 -13.81 11.53
N LEU A 82 5.85 -13.56 10.75
CA LEU A 82 5.17 -12.28 10.68
C LEU A 82 4.15 -12.13 11.82
N PRO A 83 3.90 -10.90 12.30
CA PRO A 83 2.76 -10.62 13.17
C PRO A 83 1.43 -10.81 12.43
N GLU A 84 0.34 -11.02 13.16
CA GLU A 84 -1.02 -11.19 12.57
C GLU A 84 -1.47 -10.01 11.69
N SER A 85 -0.84 -8.84 11.85
CA SER A 85 -1.12 -7.63 11.08
C SER A 85 -0.45 -7.58 9.70
N ILE A 86 0.42 -8.55 9.35
CA ILE A 86 1.11 -8.62 8.05
C ILE A 86 1.01 -10.05 7.50
N CYS A 87 0.66 -10.19 6.22
CA CYS A 87 0.61 -11.47 5.54
C CYS A 87 1.32 -11.40 4.18
N LEU A 88 2.21 -12.35 3.94
CA LEU A 88 2.77 -12.67 2.64
C LEU A 88 1.75 -13.49 1.85
N LEU A 89 1.13 -12.90 0.83
CA LEU A 89 0.08 -13.52 0.03
C LEU A 89 0.64 -14.50 -1.01
N TRP A 90 1.72 -14.09 -1.67
CA TRP A 90 2.36 -14.84 -2.73
C TRP A 90 3.83 -14.45 -2.85
N ALA A 91 4.63 -15.36 -3.42
CA ALA A 91 6.02 -15.14 -3.79
C ALA A 91 6.27 -15.75 -5.17
N ARG A 92 7.05 -15.08 -6.01
CA ARG A 92 7.37 -15.56 -7.37
C ARG A 92 8.82 -15.22 -7.71
N LYS A 93 9.58 -16.22 -8.18
CA LYS A 93 10.90 -15.97 -8.77
C LYS A 93 10.73 -15.17 -10.05
N VAL A 94 11.52 -14.11 -10.21
CA VAL A 94 11.45 -13.16 -11.33
C VAL A 94 12.84 -12.95 -11.93
N SER A 95 12.91 -12.26 -13.07
CA SER A 95 14.19 -11.81 -13.64
C SER A 95 14.92 -10.90 -12.65
N ASP A 96 16.25 -10.93 -12.68
CA ASP A 96 17.09 -10.01 -11.90
C ASP A 96 16.93 -8.54 -12.36
N ASP A 97 16.32 -8.30 -13.53
CA ASP A 97 15.93 -6.98 -14.03
C ASP A 97 14.66 -6.41 -13.37
N PHE A 98 13.85 -7.26 -12.72
CA PHE A 98 12.61 -6.80 -12.09
C PHE A 98 12.92 -5.90 -10.91
N HIS A 99 12.29 -4.72 -10.85
CA HIS A 99 12.39 -3.85 -9.69
C HIS A 99 10.99 -3.36 -9.29
N ALA A 100 10.47 -3.79 -8.14
CA ALA A 100 9.09 -3.53 -7.72
C ALA A 100 8.63 -2.07 -7.90
N ARG A 101 9.49 -1.09 -7.63
CA ARG A 101 9.18 0.34 -7.84
C ARG A 101 9.20 0.78 -9.31
N PHE A 102 10.20 0.35 -10.09
CA PHE A 102 10.47 0.91 -11.42
C PHE A 102 9.77 0.11 -12.52
N SER A 103 9.47 -1.17 -12.27
CA SER A 103 8.67 -2.02 -13.14
C SER A 103 7.15 -1.82 -12.94
N ALA A 104 6.73 -1.11 -11.88
CA ALA A 104 5.32 -0.81 -11.66
C ALA A 104 4.84 0.29 -12.62
N VAL A 105 3.79 -0.03 -13.37
CA VAL A 105 3.14 0.89 -14.34
C VAL A 105 2.17 1.83 -13.64
N GLU A 106 1.46 1.34 -12.62
CA GLU A 106 0.41 2.08 -11.94
C GLU A 106 0.32 1.65 -10.47
N ARG A 107 -0.16 2.55 -9.61
CA ARG A 107 -0.63 2.22 -8.27
C ARG A 107 -2.09 2.62 -8.14
N SER A 108 -2.86 1.77 -7.46
CA SER A 108 -4.27 1.99 -7.19
C SER A 108 -4.52 2.06 -5.69
N TYR A 109 -5.31 3.03 -5.25
CA TYR A 109 -5.68 3.26 -3.86
C TYR A 109 -7.20 3.31 -3.71
N ARG A 110 -7.69 2.82 -2.57
CA ARG A 110 -9.06 3.01 -2.13
C ARG A 110 -9.07 3.72 -0.80
N TYR A 111 -9.76 4.84 -0.74
CA TYR A 111 -10.11 5.49 0.52
C TYR A 111 -11.58 5.19 0.85
N SER A 112 -11.84 4.72 2.08
CA SER A 112 -13.18 4.31 2.50
C SER A 112 -13.65 5.18 3.67
N ILE A 113 -14.80 5.83 3.48
CA ILE A 113 -15.41 6.73 4.44
C ILE A 113 -16.73 6.14 4.90
N LEU A 114 -16.85 5.86 6.19
CA LEU A 114 -18.14 5.63 6.83
C LEU A 114 -18.86 6.97 7.00
N ASN A 115 -19.94 7.14 6.26
CA ASN A 115 -20.71 8.36 6.23
C ASN A 115 -22.08 8.19 6.88
N ARG A 116 -22.13 8.32 8.21
CA ARG A 116 -23.34 8.24 9.03
C ARG A 116 -23.17 8.99 10.35
N TRP A 117 -24.27 9.20 11.07
CA TRP A 117 -24.28 9.98 12.31
C TRP A 117 -23.39 9.41 13.43
N VAL A 118 -23.22 8.09 13.50
CA VAL A 118 -22.52 7.39 14.58
C VAL A 118 -21.22 6.75 14.07
N ARG A 119 -20.12 6.96 14.79
CA ARG A 119 -18.81 6.37 14.49
C ARG A 119 -18.84 4.83 14.47
N PRO A 120 -17.90 4.16 13.77
CA PRO A 120 -17.78 2.71 13.89
C PRO A 120 -17.20 2.32 15.26
N ALA A 121 -17.49 1.08 15.68
CA ALA A 121 -16.84 0.44 16.82
C ALA A 121 -15.83 -0.64 16.39
N LEU A 122 -16.04 -1.28 15.23
CA LEU A 122 -15.22 -2.39 14.74
C LEU A 122 -14.10 -1.88 13.80
N ASP A 123 -14.44 -1.13 12.76
CA ASP A 123 -13.50 -0.69 11.72
C ASP A 123 -12.90 0.70 11.99
N THR A 124 -12.63 1.02 13.26
CA THR A 124 -12.15 2.35 13.68
C THR A 124 -10.82 2.74 13.08
N THR A 125 -9.99 1.76 12.70
CA THR A 125 -8.70 2.03 12.06
C THR A 125 -8.71 1.87 10.55
N ARG A 126 -9.73 1.20 9.98
CA ARG A 126 -9.83 0.92 8.53
C ARG A 126 -10.70 1.90 7.77
N LEU A 127 -11.60 2.61 8.47
CA LEU A 127 -12.52 3.57 7.87
C LEU A 127 -12.26 4.97 8.42
N ALA A 128 -12.22 5.95 7.53
CA ALA A 128 -12.47 7.32 7.93
C ALA A 128 -13.94 7.47 8.34
N TRP A 129 -14.26 8.39 9.25
CA TRP A 129 -15.65 8.63 9.64
C TRP A 129 -16.04 10.08 9.39
N CYS A 130 -17.16 10.28 8.68
CA CYS A 130 -17.76 11.58 8.44
C CYS A 130 -19.21 11.59 8.90
N ARG A 131 -19.52 12.44 9.89
CA ARG A 131 -20.89 12.62 10.41
C ARG A 131 -21.82 13.35 9.43
N LYS A 132 -21.30 14.34 8.69
CA LYS A 132 -22.09 15.17 7.78
C LYS A 132 -22.40 14.36 6.51
N PRO A 133 -23.64 14.35 6.00
CA PRO A 133 -23.96 13.67 4.75
C PRO A 133 -23.04 14.11 3.61
N LEU A 134 -22.52 13.14 2.87
CA LEU A 134 -21.70 13.35 1.67
C LEU A 134 -22.53 13.02 0.44
N ASP A 135 -22.51 13.90 -0.55
CA ASP A 135 -23.07 13.61 -1.87
C ASP A 135 -22.00 12.94 -2.73
N ALA A 136 -22.10 11.61 -2.88
CA ALA A 136 -21.12 10.82 -3.60
C ALA A 136 -21.12 11.12 -5.12
N GLU A 137 -22.27 11.48 -5.68
CA GLU A 137 -22.39 11.82 -7.11
C GLU A 137 -21.77 13.19 -7.38
N ALA A 138 -22.03 14.18 -6.52
CA ALA A 138 -21.36 15.48 -6.60
C ALA A 138 -19.85 15.36 -6.42
N MET A 139 -19.39 14.52 -5.46
CA MET A 139 -17.98 14.22 -5.28
C MET A 139 -17.37 13.54 -6.52
N HIS A 140 -18.09 12.60 -7.16
CA HIS A 140 -17.63 11.96 -8.39
C HIS A 140 -17.51 12.96 -9.54
N GLY A 141 -18.54 13.79 -9.75
CA GLY A 141 -18.53 14.83 -10.78
C GLY A 141 -17.40 15.84 -10.59
N ALA A 142 -17.10 16.21 -9.34
CA ALA A 142 -15.96 17.07 -9.03
C ALA A 142 -14.61 16.36 -9.24
N ALA A 143 -14.52 15.07 -8.95
CA ALA A 143 -13.27 14.31 -9.11
C ALA A 143 -12.91 14.04 -10.57
N ALA A 144 -13.88 14.01 -11.48
CA ALA A 144 -13.65 13.70 -12.89
C ALA A 144 -12.63 14.63 -13.57
N CYS A 145 -12.49 15.88 -13.11
CA CYS A 145 -11.50 16.81 -13.66
C CYS A 145 -10.04 16.44 -13.30
N LEU A 146 -9.84 15.50 -12.36
CA LEU A 146 -8.52 15.04 -11.96
C LEU A 146 -7.93 14.01 -12.93
N GLU A 147 -8.74 13.35 -13.77
CA GLU A 147 -8.25 12.39 -14.75
C GLU A 147 -7.40 13.07 -15.83
N GLY A 148 -6.34 12.36 -16.27
CA GLY A 148 -5.32 12.88 -17.17
C GLY A 148 -4.10 13.45 -16.44
N GLU A 149 -3.25 14.15 -17.21
CA GLU A 149 -1.99 14.73 -16.71
C GLU A 149 -2.22 16.14 -16.15
N HIS A 150 -1.90 16.33 -14.87
CA HIS A 150 -2.05 17.62 -14.19
C HIS A 150 -0.89 17.89 -13.24
N ASP A 151 -0.68 19.16 -12.91
CA ASP A 151 0.19 19.58 -11.81
C ASP A 151 -0.57 19.47 -10.47
N PHE A 152 -0.23 18.47 -9.66
CA PHE A 152 -0.84 18.23 -8.35
C PHE A 152 -0.16 19.01 -7.21
N SER A 153 0.50 20.13 -7.49
CA SER A 153 1.17 20.95 -6.45
C SER A 153 0.22 21.36 -5.31
N ALA A 154 -1.06 21.60 -5.60
CA ALA A 154 -2.08 21.91 -4.58
C ALA A 154 -2.39 20.74 -3.63
N PHE A 155 -2.10 19.50 -4.04
CA PHE A 155 -2.32 18.27 -3.27
C PHE A 155 -1.03 17.72 -2.64
N ARG A 156 0.10 18.39 -2.86
CA ARG A 156 1.41 17.93 -2.40
C ARG A 156 1.68 18.40 -0.97
N SER A 157 2.16 17.49 -0.13
CA SER A 157 2.65 17.87 1.21
C SER A 157 3.89 18.76 1.10
N SER A 158 4.07 19.66 2.07
CA SER A 158 5.21 20.58 2.11
C SER A 158 6.57 19.88 2.18
N GLY A 159 6.61 18.64 2.68
CA GLY A 159 7.83 17.82 2.79
C GLY A 159 8.17 16.97 1.56
N CYS A 160 7.41 17.07 0.47
CA CYS A 160 7.63 16.24 -0.70
C CYS A 160 8.92 16.65 -1.46
N GLN A 161 9.84 15.69 -1.64
CA GLN A 161 11.12 15.89 -2.34
C GLN A 161 11.07 15.57 -3.85
N ALA A 162 9.88 15.29 -4.40
CA ALA A 162 9.76 15.01 -5.83
C ALA A 162 10.08 16.26 -6.67
N ARG A 163 10.80 16.07 -7.79
CA ARG A 163 11.23 17.16 -8.68
C ARG A 163 10.05 17.96 -9.24
N HIS A 164 8.96 17.28 -9.56
CA HIS A 164 7.70 17.88 -10.00
C HIS A 164 6.51 17.15 -9.39
N ALA A 165 5.38 17.87 -9.29
CA ALA A 165 4.10 17.33 -8.85
C ALA A 165 3.21 16.89 -10.02
N VAL A 166 3.71 16.95 -11.25
CA VAL A 166 2.98 16.47 -12.43
C VAL A 166 2.80 14.96 -12.34
N ARG A 167 1.55 14.49 -12.44
CA ARG A 167 1.15 13.08 -12.46
C ARG A 167 -0.01 12.89 -13.42
N GLU A 168 -0.15 11.66 -13.91
CA GLU A 168 -1.34 11.24 -14.65
C GLU A 168 -2.22 10.38 -13.74
N ILE A 169 -3.44 10.84 -13.51
CA ILE A 169 -4.49 10.01 -12.92
C ILE A 169 -5.17 9.27 -14.07
N THR A 170 -5.00 7.95 -14.12
CA THR A 170 -5.57 7.10 -15.16
C THR A 170 -7.05 6.82 -14.91
N ARG A 171 -7.46 6.87 -13.64
CA ARG A 171 -8.84 6.64 -13.24
C ARG A 171 -9.14 7.25 -11.87
N VAL A 172 -10.31 7.86 -11.75
CA VAL A 172 -10.89 8.21 -10.44
C VAL A 172 -12.38 7.88 -10.40
N LYS A 173 -12.82 7.23 -9.32
CA LYS A 173 -14.22 6.90 -9.11
C LYS A 173 -14.61 7.14 -7.67
N VAL A 174 -15.70 7.89 -7.48
CA VAL A 174 -16.36 7.98 -6.19
C VAL A 174 -17.66 7.18 -6.27
N SER A 175 -17.94 6.35 -5.27
CA SER A 175 -19.16 5.54 -5.25
C SER A 175 -19.68 5.35 -3.84
N ARG A 176 -21.00 5.17 -3.72
CA ARG A 176 -21.68 4.88 -2.45
C ARG A 176 -22.17 3.44 -2.39
N GLN A 177 -21.96 2.79 -1.25
CA GLN A 177 -22.51 1.48 -0.91
C GLN A 177 -23.10 1.55 0.51
N GLY A 178 -24.41 1.81 0.59
CA GLY A 178 -25.07 2.12 1.86
C GLY A 178 -24.43 3.35 2.54
N ASP A 179 -23.96 3.16 3.78
CA ASP A 179 -23.28 4.21 4.54
C ASP A 179 -21.84 4.46 4.09
N LEU A 180 -21.24 3.59 3.25
CA LEU A 180 -19.86 3.73 2.82
C LEU A 180 -19.76 4.58 1.56
N VAL A 181 -18.80 5.51 1.54
CA VAL A 181 -18.34 6.22 0.35
C VAL A 181 -16.91 5.78 0.07
N HIS A 182 -16.69 5.25 -1.12
CA HIS A 182 -15.37 4.83 -1.59
C HIS A 182 -14.85 5.80 -2.63
N ILE A 183 -13.57 6.18 -2.49
CA ILE A 183 -12.81 6.92 -3.49
C ILE A 183 -11.73 5.97 -3.99
N ASP A 184 -11.89 5.49 -5.22
CA ASP A 184 -10.92 4.68 -5.94
C ASP A 184 -10.12 5.58 -6.88
N ILE A 185 -8.79 5.55 -6.77
CA ILE A 185 -7.90 6.36 -7.61
C ILE A 185 -6.69 5.55 -8.08
N SER A 186 -6.33 5.73 -9.34
CA SER A 186 -5.24 5.04 -10.02
C SER A 186 -4.34 6.05 -10.72
N ALA A 187 -3.02 5.89 -10.59
CA ALA A 187 -2.05 6.85 -11.12
C ALA A 187 -0.70 6.21 -11.51
N ASN A 188 0.00 6.83 -12.46
CA ASN A 188 1.23 6.31 -13.07
C ASN A 188 2.54 6.56 -12.26
N GLY A 189 2.51 7.13 -11.05
CA GLY A 189 3.75 7.55 -10.37
C GLY A 189 3.69 7.85 -8.89
#